data_AF-A0A0S9KNR6-F1
#
_entry.id   AF-A0A0S9KNR6-F1
#
_cell.length_a   1.000
_cell.length_b   1.000
_cell.length_c   1.000
_cell.angle_alpha   90.00
_cell.angle_beta   90.00
_cell.angle_gamma   90.00
#
_symmetry.space_group_name_H-M   'P 1'
#
loop_
_entity.id
_entity.type
_entity.pdbx_description
1 polymer ?
#
loop_
_entity_poly.entity_id
_entity_poly.type
_entity_poly.pdbx_seq_one_letter_code
_entity_poly.pdbx_strand_id
1 'polypeptide(L)'
;MLRLLTELDPYGLTPGEADGSPADEYILEAKPMADLLSEEGVIRVVQVDSIWREWFGETLSSIVSDQGVADLVVKLNQLAIQSP
;
A
#
# COMPACT_ATOMS: atom_id res chain seq x y z
N MET A 1 2.01 6.81 2.59
CA MET A 1 1.16 5.70 2.10
C MET A 1 1.20 5.60 0.59
N LEU A 2 0.52 6.46 -0.18
CA LEU A 2 0.46 6.42 -1.65
C LEU A 2 1.83 6.24 -2.32
N ARG A 3 2.82 7.06 -1.94
CA ARG A 3 4.20 6.93 -2.45
C ARG A 3 4.79 5.52 -2.31
N LEU A 4 4.56 4.83 -1.19
CA LEU A 4 5.12 3.50 -0.97
C LEU A 4 4.42 2.43 -1.82
N LEU A 5 3.14 2.62 -2.14
CA LEU A 5 2.42 1.75 -3.09
C LEU A 5 2.86 2.02 -4.54
N THR A 6 3.06 3.29 -4.91
CA THR A 6 3.62 3.68 -6.20
C THR A 6 5.04 3.12 -6.40
N GLU A 7 5.89 3.15 -5.36
CA GLU A 7 7.24 2.57 -5.42
C GLU A 7 7.23 1.04 -5.47
N LEU A 8 6.25 0.39 -4.84
CA LEU A 8 6.08 -1.06 -4.89
C LEU A 8 5.59 -1.52 -6.27
N ASP A 9 4.76 -0.70 -6.91
CA ASP A 9 4.17 -0.90 -8.24
C ASP A 9 3.72 -2.35 -8.50
N PRO A 10 2.71 -2.87 -7.77
CA PRO A 10 2.37 -4.29 -7.79
C PRO A 10 2.07 -4.86 -9.18
N TYR A 11 1.62 -4.01 -10.11
CA TYR A 11 1.25 -4.39 -11.46
C TYR A 11 2.18 -3.83 -12.54
N GLY A 12 3.28 -3.16 -12.18
CA GLY A 12 4.23 -2.61 -13.16
C GLY A 12 3.62 -1.50 -14.03
N LEU A 13 2.72 -0.68 -13.46
CA LEU A 13 1.98 0.36 -14.17
C LEU A 13 2.76 1.68 -14.29
N THR A 14 3.93 1.77 -13.67
CA THR A 14 4.81 2.95 -13.67
C THR A 14 4.06 4.26 -13.36
N PRO A 15 3.34 4.39 -12.22
CA PRO A 15 2.45 5.53 -12.00
C PRO A 15 3.18 6.88 -12.01
N GLY A 16 2.67 7.83 -12.78
CA GLY A 16 3.21 9.19 -12.91
C GLY A 16 4.31 9.36 -13.96
N GLU A 17 4.75 8.29 -14.62
CA GLU A 17 5.65 8.36 -15.77
C GLU A 17 4.90 8.78 -17.06
N ALA A 18 5.65 9.24 -18.07
CA ALA A 18 5.06 9.84 -19.29
C ALA A 18 4.07 8.92 -20.04
N ASP A 19 4.32 7.62 -20.04
CA ASP A 19 3.46 6.57 -20.64
C ASP A 19 2.83 5.65 -19.58
N GLY A 20 2.91 6.04 -18.30
CA GLY A 20 2.42 5.25 -17.19
C GLY A 20 0.96 5.53 -16.82
N SER A 21 0.48 4.82 -15.81
CA SER A 21 -0.79 5.13 -15.14
C SER A 21 -0.74 6.52 -14.46
N PRO A 22 -1.90 7.11 -14.11
CA PRO A 22 -1.94 8.33 -13.32
C PRO A 22 -1.11 8.25 -12.03
N ALA A 23 -0.51 9.36 -11.60
CA ALA A 23 0.34 9.40 -10.40
C ALA A 23 -0.41 9.02 -9.10
N ASP A 24 -1.74 9.09 -9.11
CA ASP A 24 -2.63 8.74 -8.02
C ASP A 24 -3.30 7.37 -8.19
N GLU A 25 -2.77 6.49 -9.06
CA GLU A 25 -3.34 5.16 -9.37
C GLU A 25 -3.81 4.37 -8.14
N TYR A 26 -2.98 4.31 -7.10
CA TYR A 26 -3.27 3.54 -5.87
C TYR A 26 -3.89 4.37 -4.73
N ILE A 27 -4.50 5.52 -5.04
CA ILE A 27 -5.02 6.42 -3.99
C ILE A 27 -6.21 5.82 -3.23
N LEU A 28 -6.99 4.98 -3.90
CA LEU A 28 -8.19 4.35 -3.35
C LEU A 28 -7.85 3.29 -2.30
N GLU A 29 -6.72 2.61 -2.44
CA GLU A 29 -6.18 1.66 -1.45
C GLU A 29 -5.33 2.38 -0.41
N ALA A 30 -4.58 3.40 -0.83
CA ALA A 30 -3.74 4.17 0.08
C ALA A 30 -4.56 4.87 1.18
N LYS A 31 -5.74 5.40 0.85
CA LYS A 31 -6.57 6.12 1.81
C LYS A 31 -7.01 5.26 3.02
N PRO A 32 -7.69 4.12 2.85
CA PRO A 32 -8.10 3.27 3.98
C PRO A 32 -6.90 2.71 4.76
N MET A 33 -5.77 2.43 4.11
CA MET A 33 -4.55 2.04 4.84
C MET A 33 -4.01 3.18 5.72
N ALA A 34 -4.08 4.42 5.24
CA ALA A 34 -3.65 5.59 5.99
C ALA A 34 -4.59 5.89 7.17
N ASP A 35 -5.90 5.76 6.95
CA ASP A 35 -6.92 5.92 7.98
C ASP A 35 -6.71 4.90 9.11
N LEU A 36 -6.56 3.60 8.78
CA LEU A 36 -6.24 2.55 9.77
C LEU A 36 -4.94 2.83 10.53
N LEU A 37 -3.89 3.23 9.83
CA LEU A 37 -2.61 3.53 10.48
C LEU A 37 -2.72 4.72 11.44
N SER A 38 -3.52 5.73 11.09
CA SER A 38 -3.77 6.89 11.95
C SER A 38 -4.62 6.54 13.18
N GLU A 39 -5.57 5.62 13.04
CA GLU A 39 -6.47 5.21 14.12
C GLU A 39 -5.83 4.22 15.10
N GLU A 40 -5.12 3.22 14.58
CA GLU A 40 -4.55 2.13 15.38
C GLU A 40 -3.08 2.37 15.77
N GLY A 41 -2.39 3.30 15.11
CA GLY A 41 -0.95 3.55 15.28
C GLY A 41 -0.05 2.45 14.72
N VAL A 42 -0.64 1.37 14.20
CA VAL A 42 0.03 0.24 13.58
C VAL A 42 -0.89 -0.39 12.55
N ILE A 43 -0.33 -0.86 11.43
CA ILE A 43 -1.03 -1.65 10.42
C ILE A 43 -0.37 -3.03 10.28
N ARG A 44 -1.17 -4.07 10.04
CA ARG A 44 -0.73 -5.46 9.87
C ARG A 44 -0.94 -5.94 8.44
N VAL A 45 -0.19 -6.96 8.03
CA VAL A 45 -0.32 -7.60 6.70
C VAL A 45 -1.77 -7.98 6.39
N VAL A 46 -2.48 -8.60 7.34
CA VAL A 46 -3.87 -9.01 7.14
C VAL A 46 -4.83 -7.85 6.85
N GLN A 47 -4.54 -6.65 7.37
CA GLN A 47 -5.33 -5.45 7.09
C GLN A 47 -5.03 -4.91 5.68
N VAL A 48 -3.74 -4.84 5.31
CA VAL A 48 -3.31 -4.46 3.96
C VAL A 48 -3.91 -5.39 2.91
N ASP A 49 -3.82 -6.70 3.12
CA ASP A 49 -4.37 -7.69 2.21
C ASP A 49 -5.90 -7.64 2.11
N SER A 50 -6.59 -7.32 3.21
CA SER A 50 -8.05 -7.18 3.21
C SER A 50 -8.49 -5.97 2.39
N ILE A 51 -7.81 -4.83 2.56
CA ILE A 51 -8.06 -3.62 1.75
C ILE A 51 -7.79 -3.91 0.28
N TRP A 52 -6.65 -4.51 -0.03
CA TRP A 52 -6.30 -4.80 -1.43
C TRP A 52 -7.35 -5.69 -2.11
N ARG A 53 -7.81 -6.71 -1.39
CA ARG A 53 -8.84 -7.64 -1.88
C ARG A 53 -10.18 -6.97 -2.16
N GLU A 54 -10.54 -5.91 -1.43
CA GLU A 54 -11.78 -5.17 -1.66
C GLU A 54 -11.83 -4.57 -3.07
N TRP A 55 -10.69 -4.07 -3.57
CA TRP A 55 -10.60 -3.41 -4.87
C TRP A 55 -10.25 -4.37 -6.01
N PHE A 56 -9.32 -5.30 -5.78
CA PHE A 56 -8.76 -6.16 -6.84
C PHE A 56 -9.26 -7.61 -6.80
N GLY A 57 -9.97 -8.03 -5.74
CA GLY A 57 -10.43 -9.41 -5.57
C GLY A 57 -9.34 -10.42 -5.18
N GLU A 58 -8.09 -9.97 -5.03
CA GLU A 58 -6.92 -10.76 -4.65
C GLU A 58 -6.12 -10.07 -3.53
N THR A 59 -5.19 -10.77 -2.87
CA THR A 59 -4.38 -10.15 -1.80
C THR A 59 -3.14 -9.50 -2.37
N LEU A 60 -2.61 -8.48 -1.69
CA LEU A 60 -1.35 -7.89 -2.14
C LEU A 60 -0.21 -8.90 -2.00
N SER A 61 -0.23 -9.72 -0.95
CA SER A 61 0.68 -10.86 -0.76
C SER A 61 0.71 -11.84 -1.93
N SER A 62 -0.41 -12.08 -2.64
CA SER A 62 -0.42 -12.98 -3.79
C SER A 62 0.27 -12.39 -5.02
N ILE A 63 0.39 -11.06 -5.08
CA ILE A 63 1.01 -10.34 -6.20
C ILE A 63 2.51 -10.11 -5.94
N VAL A 64 2.86 -9.61 -4.75
CA VAL A 64 4.23 -9.18 -4.43
C VAL A 64 5.00 -10.12 -3.49
N SER A 65 4.43 -11.29 -3.17
CA SER A 65 4.88 -12.25 -2.14
C SER A 65 4.63 -11.83 -0.69
N ASP A 66 4.58 -12.83 0.20
CA ASP A 66 4.46 -12.63 1.65
C ASP A 66 5.57 -11.73 2.21
N GLN A 67 6.81 -11.89 1.73
CA GLN A 67 7.93 -11.06 2.17
C GLN A 67 7.78 -9.63 1.65
N GLY A 68 7.33 -9.44 0.40
CA GLY A 68 7.13 -8.12 -0.18
C GLY A 68 6.09 -7.29 0.59
N VAL A 69 4.97 -7.90 0.97
CA VAL A 69 3.95 -7.20 1.78
C VAL A 69 4.42 -6.97 3.22
N ALA A 70 5.21 -7.88 3.79
CA ALA A 70 5.79 -7.70 5.12
C ALA A 70 6.74 -6.50 5.14
N ASP A 71 7.60 -6.37 4.12
CA ASP A 71 8.52 -5.24 3.98
C ASP A 71 7.77 -3.91 3.79
N LEU A 72 6.68 -3.92 3.00
CA LEU A 72 5.79 -2.77 2.88
C LEU A 72 5.24 -2.36 4.25
N VAL A 73 4.64 -3.30 5.00
CA VAL A 73 4.05 -3.03 6.32
C VAL A 73 5.07 -2.44 7.30
N VAL A 74 6.32 -2.91 7.29
CA VAL A 74 7.39 -2.32 8.10
C VAL A 74 7.60 -0.84 7.73
N LYS A 75 7.68 -0.51 6.45
CA LYS A 75 7.83 0.87 5.97
C LYS A 75 6.61 1.72 6.32
N LEU A 76 5.40 1.18 6.20
CA LEU A 76 4.16 1.88 6.57
C LEU A 76 4.18 2.26 8.06
N ASN A 77 4.50 1.31 8.93
CA ASN A 77 4.56 1.54 10.38
C ASN A 77 5.66 2.54 10.78
N GLN A 78 6.75 2.63 10.01
CA GLN A 78 7.76 3.67 10.22
C GLN A 78 7.24 5.09 9.94
N LEU A 79 6.22 5.26 9.09
CA LEU A 79 5.58 6.56 8.86
C LEU A 79 4.81 7.05 10.11
N ALA A 80 4.18 6.14 10.84
CA ALA A 80 3.46 6.48 12.07
C ALA A 80 4.42 6.97 13.17
N ILE A 81 5.62 6.38 13.26
CA ILE A 81 6.66 6.77 14.23
C ILE A 81 7.22 8.18 13.94
N GLN A 82 7.18 8.62 12.67
CA GLN A 82 7.74 9.89 12.23
C GLN A 82 6.71 11.04 12.19
N SER A 83 5.45 10.76 12.51
CA SER A 83 4.40 11.77 12.58
C SER A 83 4.40 12.41 13.98
N PRO A 84 4.58 13.74 14.11
CA PRO A 84 4.66 14.44 15.40
C PRO A 84 3.35 14.41 16.20
#